data_AF-A0A8T2R536-F1
#
_entry.id   AF-A0A8T2R536-F1
#
_cell.length_a   1.000
_cell.length_b   1.000
_cell.length_c   1.000
_cell.angle_alpha   90.00
_cell.angle_beta   90.00
_cell.angle_gamma   90.00
#
_symmetry.space_group_name_H-M   'P 1'
#
loop_
_entity.id
_entity.type
_entity.pdbx_description
1 polymer ?
#
loop_
_entity_poly.entity_id
_entity_poly.type
_entity_poly.pdbx_seq_one_letter_code
_entity_poly.pdbx_strand_id
1 'polypeptide(L)'
;MMVRASVDSTQRLLDTGLLVWRPRKNLAAPNVIINQSRVMKANQAVEHVVLFNMPFLQGDQEARVLHALYDLQFRLDSVDALVVGRVLNKVENVTHVLFIRFQTIENLTHFYRSDALSTVLCLMAPHIHGEIVIDYVSSTGHLQTECKDPVSMSLTLLRKKRDVSPGEMDCALFSLKALAEGYCFVNDFTFGSNLFISGDKYYTNAFAAFAKSLCELDALLEDMNYAKLLHLKVLPLSCSTITVNVLAFKPIKSCL
;
A
#
# COMPACT_ATOMS: atom_id res chain seq x y z
N MET A 1 50.79 8.83 16.46
CA MET A 1 50.06 7.65 16.98
C MET A 1 48.61 8.09 17.19
N MET A 2 47.74 7.79 16.23
CA MET A 2 46.38 8.31 16.12
C MET A 2 45.41 7.17 16.44
N VAL A 3 44.66 7.28 17.54
CA VAL A 3 43.63 6.29 17.92
C VAL A 3 42.32 6.70 17.25
N ARG A 4 41.87 5.89 16.28
CA ARG A 4 40.52 5.95 15.70
C ARG A 4 39.54 5.31 16.68
N ALA A 5 38.59 6.08 17.19
CA ALA A 5 37.40 5.55 17.83
C ALA A 5 36.47 4.96 16.75
N SER A 6 36.21 3.66 16.85
CA SER A 6 35.35 2.90 15.93
C SER A 6 34.02 2.61 16.63
N VAL A 7 32.95 3.14 16.02
CA VAL A 7 31.63 2.50 15.84
C VAL A 7 31.07 1.79 17.08
N ASP A 8 30.27 2.51 17.89
CA ASP A 8 29.37 1.81 18.85
C ASP A 8 28.09 2.59 19.24
N SER A 9 27.63 3.52 18.39
CA SER A 9 26.43 4.34 18.67
C SER A 9 25.22 4.01 17.79
N THR A 10 25.38 3.26 16.70
CA THR A 10 24.29 2.85 15.80
C THR A 10 23.53 1.61 16.25
N GLN A 11 24.10 0.79 17.16
CA GLN A 11 23.47 -0.46 17.57
C GLN A 11 22.35 -0.28 18.62
N ARG A 12 22.28 0.87 19.31
CA ARG A 12 21.30 1.10 20.40
C ARG A 12 19.96 1.72 19.99
N LEU A 13 19.77 2.04 18.71
CA LEU A 13 18.53 2.67 18.23
C LEU A 13 17.54 1.70 17.55
N LEU A 14 17.84 0.40 17.51
CA LEU A 14 16.99 -0.61 16.87
C LEU A 14 15.93 -1.24 17.80
N ASP A 15 15.95 -0.91 19.09
CA ASP A 15 15.10 -1.55 20.10
C ASP A 15 13.90 -0.71 20.58
N THR A 16 13.66 0.48 20.01
CA THR A 16 12.64 1.41 20.55
C THR A 16 11.24 1.31 19.92
N GLY A 17 11.00 0.40 18.97
CA GLY A 17 9.66 0.27 18.34
C GLY A 17 9.17 1.52 17.59
N LEU A 18 10.03 2.53 17.44
CA LEU A 18 9.75 3.77 16.73
C LEU A 18 9.79 3.48 15.22
N LEU A 19 8.65 3.70 14.56
CA LEU A 19 8.54 3.78 13.11
C LEU A 19 9.63 4.73 12.57
N VAL A 20 10.58 4.19 11.80
CA VAL A 20 11.60 5.03 11.15
C VAL A 20 10.96 5.67 9.92
N TRP A 21 10.29 6.80 10.14
CA TRP A 21 9.87 7.71 9.07
C TRP A 21 11.12 8.29 8.41
N ARG A 22 11.43 7.87 7.18
CA ARG A 22 12.52 8.45 6.39
C ARG A 22 11.90 9.45 5.41
N PRO A 23 12.13 10.77 5.58
CA PRO A 23 11.86 11.72 4.51
C PRO A 23 12.68 11.30 3.29
N ARG A 24 12.06 11.11 2.13
CA ARG A 24 12.82 10.98 0.88
C ARG A 24 13.52 12.32 0.64
N LYS A 25 14.83 12.38 0.88
CA LYS A 25 15.66 13.53 0.50
C LYS A 25 15.72 13.74 -1.02
N ASN A 26 15.36 12.71 -1.80
CA ASN A 26 15.13 12.77 -3.24
C ASN A 26 13.90 11.92 -3.56
N LEU A 27 12.87 12.51 -4.16
CA LEU A 27 11.69 11.80 -4.68
C LEU A 27 12.00 10.89 -5.88
N ALA A 28 13.29 10.78 -6.27
CA ALA A 28 13.73 9.85 -7.29
C ALA A 28 13.25 8.43 -7.00
N ALA A 29 12.91 7.70 -8.07
CA ALA A 29 12.63 6.27 -8.01
C ALA A 29 13.69 5.59 -7.14
N PRO A 30 13.32 4.67 -6.23
CA PRO A 30 14.33 3.92 -5.50
C PRO A 30 15.33 3.33 -6.50
N ASN A 31 16.56 3.04 -6.07
CA ASN A 31 17.36 2.04 -6.78
C ASN A 31 16.66 0.70 -6.57
N VAL A 32 15.59 0.51 -7.34
CA VAL A 32 14.61 -0.55 -7.24
C VAL A 32 15.30 -1.80 -7.77
N ILE A 33 15.98 -2.53 -6.88
CA ILE A 33 16.32 -3.93 -7.13
C ILE A 33 15.03 -4.72 -6.87
N ILE A 34 14.03 -4.58 -7.74
CA ILE A 34 12.96 -5.58 -7.83
C ILE A 34 13.63 -6.83 -8.38
N ASN A 35 13.26 -7.99 -7.86
CA ASN A 35 13.63 -9.25 -8.46
C ASN A 35 12.95 -9.40 -9.84
N GLN A 36 13.54 -8.80 -10.87
CA GLN A 36 13.08 -8.84 -12.26
C GLN A 36 13.12 -10.26 -12.86
N SER A 37 13.79 -11.21 -12.21
CA SER A 37 13.81 -12.62 -12.65
C SER A 37 12.53 -13.40 -12.32
N ARG A 38 11.57 -12.78 -11.63
CA ARG A 38 10.31 -13.44 -11.26
C ARG A 38 9.36 -13.52 -12.46
N VAL A 39 9.20 -14.72 -13.00
CA VAL A 39 8.16 -15.02 -13.99
C VAL A 39 6.78 -14.90 -13.33
N MET A 40 5.97 -13.96 -13.81
CA MET A 40 4.58 -13.76 -13.39
C MET A 40 3.69 -14.87 -13.98
N LYS A 41 2.79 -15.43 -13.17
CA LYS A 41 1.75 -16.36 -13.65
C LYS A 41 0.59 -15.58 -14.28
N ALA A 42 -0.18 -16.23 -15.16
CA ALA A 42 -1.27 -15.62 -15.93
C ALA A 42 -2.39 -14.92 -15.12
N ASN A 43 -2.44 -15.13 -13.79
CA ASN A 43 -3.43 -14.53 -12.87
C ASN A 43 -2.73 -13.84 -11.69
N GLN A 44 -1.69 -13.06 -11.97
CA GLN A 44 -1.01 -12.27 -10.95
C GLN A 44 -0.99 -10.82 -11.37
N ALA A 45 -1.00 -9.94 -10.37
CA ALA A 45 -0.77 -8.52 -10.56
C ALA A 45 0.27 -8.04 -9.56
N VAL A 46 0.80 -6.86 -9.84
CA VAL A 46 1.71 -6.12 -8.99
C VAL A 46 0.94 -4.97 -8.38
N GLU A 47 0.83 -4.98 -7.06
CA GLU A 47 0.22 -3.91 -6.30
C GLU A 47 1.34 -2.99 -5.79
N HIS A 48 1.22 -1.70 -6.07
CA HIS A 48 2.06 -0.62 -5.59
C HIS A 48 1.28 0.21 -4.58
N VAL A 49 1.77 0.27 -3.36
CA VAL A 49 1.06 0.93 -2.26
C VAL A 49 1.97 1.95 -1.61
N VAL A 50 1.44 3.16 -1.46
CA VAL A 50 2.10 4.27 -0.76
C VAL A 50 1.19 4.84 0.30
N LEU A 51 1.65 4.85 1.55
CA LEU A 51 1.04 5.63 2.62
C LEU A 51 1.80 6.93 2.77
N PHE A 52 1.11 8.06 2.73
CA PHE A 52 1.72 9.39 2.81
C PHE A 52 1.43 10.08 4.14
N ASN A 53 2.45 10.76 4.67
CA ASN A 53 2.31 11.78 5.71
C ASN A 53 2.28 13.16 5.06
N MET A 54 1.10 13.77 4.96
CA MET A 54 0.87 15.10 4.39
C MET A 54 -0.11 15.87 5.30
N PRO A 55 0.30 16.19 6.55
CA PRO A 55 -0.62 16.63 7.61
C PRO A 55 -1.27 17.99 7.33
N PHE A 56 -0.63 18.81 6.50
CA PHE A 56 -1.10 20.15 6.12
C PHE A 56 -1.82 20.20 4.77
N LEU A 57 -1.95 19.06 4.07
CA LEU A 57 -2.63 19.00 2.77
C LEU A 57 -4.14 18.93 2.98
N GLN A 58 -4.84 20.04 2.72
CA GLN A 58 -6.30 20.17 2.91
C GLN A 58 -6.94 21.04 1.81
N GLY A 59 -8.27 20.98 1.70
CA GLY A 59 -9.07 21.88 0.84
C GLY A 59 -8.70 21.77 -0.64
N ASP A 60 -8.62 22.91 -1.32
CA ASP A 60 -8.34 22.96 -2.77
C ASP A 60 -6.97 22.38 -3.14
N GLN A 61 -5.98 22.50 -2.25
CA GLN A 61 -4.65 21.93 -2.48
C GLN A 61 -4.69 20.40 -2.44
N GLU A 62 -5.43 19.84 -1.48
CA GLU A 62 -5.67 18.40 -1.38
C GLU A 62 -6.40 17.90 -2.62
N ALA A 63 -7.50 18.56 -3.03
CA ALA A 63 -8.25 18.18 -4.22
C ALA A 63 -7.34 18.18 -5.47
N ARG A 64 -6.48 19.20 -5.63
CA ARG A 64 -5.53 19.29 -6.74
C ARG A 64 -4.50 18.15 -6.74
N VAL A 65 -3.95 17.79 -5.58
CA VAL A 65 -3.00 16.68 -5.45
C VAL A 65 -3.68 15.33 -5.71
N LEU A 66 -4.86 15.10 -5.12
CA LEU A 66 -5.63 13.86 -5.33
C LEU A 66 -6.07 13.71 -6.79
N HIS A 67 -6.46 14.79 -7.45
CA HIS A 67 -6.77 14.79 -8.88
C HIS A 67 -5.54 14.43 -9.72
N ALA A 68 -4.39 15.05 -9.44
CA ALA A 68 -3.16 14.75 -10.17
C ALA A 68 -2.70 13.30 -10.00
N LEU A 69 -2.87 12.72 -8.80
CA LEU A 69 -2.63 11.31 -8.54
C LEU A 69 -3.64 10.41 -9.26
N TYR A 70 -4.93 10.76 -9.21
CA TYR A 70 -5.99 10.03 -9.88
C TYR A 70 -5.80 9.99 -11.41
N ASP A 71 -5.32 11.08 -12.00
CA ASP A 71 -5.07 11.19 -13.44
C ASP A 71 -3.94 10.29 -13.93
N LEU A 72 -3.08 9.76 -13.06
CA LEU A 72 -2.03 8.83 -13.45
C LEU A 72 -2.60 7.61 -14.17
N GLN A 73 -3.81 7.16 -13.83
CA GLN A 73 -4.45 6.02 -14.48
C GLN A 73 -4.82 6.29 -15.96
N PHE A 74 -5.01 7.55 -16.34
CA PHE A 74 -5.32 7.93 -17.73
C PHE A 74 -4.09 8.33 -18.53
N ARG A 75 -3.00 8.69 -17.84
CA ARG A 75 -1.74 9.11 -18.45
C ARG A 75 -0.79 7.94 -18.69
N LEU A 76 -1.06 6.80 -18.07
CA LEU A 76 -0.20 5.61 -18.12
C LEU A 76 -1.05 4.39 -18.42
N ASP A 77 -0.97 3.91 -19.67
CA ASP A 77 -1.67 2.71 -20.15
C ASP A 77 -1.34 1.44 -19.35
N SER A 78 -0.27 1.47 -18.55
CA SER A 78 0.18 0.36 -17.73
C SER A 78 -0.60 0.19 -16.42
N VAL A 79 -1.40 1.19 -16.02
CA VAL A 79 -2.19 1.18 -14.78
C VAL A 79 -3.52 0.47 -15.01
N ASP A 80 -3.75 -0.67 -14.33
CA ASP A 80 -5.03 -1.39 -14.41
C ASP A 80 -6.07 -0.82 -13.44
N ALA A 81 -5.61 -0.38 -12.27
CA ALA A 81 -6.45 0.10 -11.20
C ALA A 81 -5.72 1.12 -10.36
N LEU A 82 -6.45 2.12 -9.87
CA LEU A 82 -5.92 3.12 -8.96
C LEU A 82 -6.96 3.49 -7.91
N VAL A 83 -6.56 3.45 -6.64
CA VAL A 83 -7.32 3.99 -5.51
C VAL A 83 -6.42 5.02 -4.82
N VAL A 84 -6.92 6.24 -4.70
CA VAL A 84 -6.24 7.32 -3.97
C VAL A 84 -7.25 8.00 -3.06
N GLY A 85 -6.83 8.46 -1.90
CA GLY A 85 -7.72 9.21 -1.02
C GLY A 85 -7.12 9.51 0.35
N ARG A 86 -7.88 10.27 1.14
CA ARG A 86 -7.58 10.53 2.56
C ARG A 86 -7.94 9.30 3.40
N VAL A 87 -7.08 8.99 4.37
CA VAL A 87 -7.35 7.95 5.36
C VAL A 87 -8.44 8.42 6.32
N LEU A 88 -9.46 7.58 6.51
CA LEU A 88 -10.65 7.88 7.31
C LEU A 88 -10.43 7.62 8.81
N ASN A 89 -9.70 6.56 9.14
CA ASN A 89 -9.37 6.20 10.52
C ASN A 89 -8.07 6.88 10.98
N LYS A 90 -7.97 7.19 12.28
CA LYS A 90 -6.78 7.83 12.82
C LYS A 90 -5.61 6.85 12.86
N VAL A 91 -4.60 7.09 12.02
CA VAL A 91 -3.34 6.35 12.01
C VAL A 91 -2.20 7.34 12.17
N GLU A 92 -1.26 7.03 13.07
CA GLU A 92 -0.15 7.93 13.36
C GLU A 92 0.69 8.19 12.11
N ASN A 93 0.89 9.49 11.79
CA ASN A 93 1.70 9.95 10.67
C ASN A 93 1.23 9.44 9.28
N VAL A 94 0.02 8.90 9.15
CA VAL A 94 -0.55 8.51 7.86
C VAL A 94 -1.82 9.31 7.61
N THR A 95 -1.86 9.97 6.45
CA THR A 95 -2.93 10.92 6.10
C THR A 95 -3.62 10.57 4.79
N HIS A 96 -2.88 10.01 3.83
CA HIS A 96 -3.39 9.66 2.52
C HIS A 96 -2.79 8.33 2.09
N VAL A 97 -3.47 7.69 1.14
CA VAL A 97 -3.03 6.43 0.53
C VAL A 97 -3.11 6.54 -0.99
N LEU A 98 -2.17 5.89 -1.66
CA LEU A 98 -2.20 5.56 -3.07
C LEU A 98 -2.02 4.05 -3.19
N PHE A 99 -2.92 3.41 -3.92
CA PHE A 99 -2.86 2.01 -4.30
C PHE A 99 -2.97 1.96 -5.82
N ILE A 100 -2.02 1.31 -6.48
CA ILE A 100 -2.02 1.14 -7.94
C ILE A 100 -1.79 -0.33 -8.26
N ARG A 101 -2.56 -0.87 -9.20
CA ARG A 101 -2.34 -2.20 -9.76
C ARG A 101 -1.71 -2.11 -11.15
N PHE A 102 -0.77 -3.01 -11.40
CA PHE A 102 -0.15 -3.25 -12.69
C PHE A 102 -0.19 -4.74 -13.05
N GLN A 103 -0.31 -5.08 -14.33
CA GLN A 103 -0.26 -6.47 -14.80
C GLN A 103 1.11 -7.11 -14.59
N THR A 104 2.18 -6.31 -14.71
CA THR A 104 3.55 -6.81 -14.75
C THR A 104 4.51 -5.96 -13.89
N ILE A 105 5.65 -6.55 -13.54
CA ILE A 105 6.73 -5.86 -12.82
C ILE A 105 7.36 -4.79 -13.73
N GLU A 106 7.42 -5.05 -15.03
CA GLU A 106 7.88 -4.13 -16.05
C GLU A 106 7.02 -2.86 -16.06
N ASN A 107 5.70 -3.01 -15.99
CA ASN A 107 4.74 -1.89 -15.92
C ASN A 107 4.98 -1.00 -14.69
N LEU A 108 5.19 -1.60 -13.52
CA LEU A 108 5.59 -0.87 -12.30
C LEU A 108 6.95 -0.16 -12.50
N THR A 109 7.90 -0.83 -13.16
CA THR A 109 9.22 -0.25 -13.42
C THR A 109 9.13 0.96 -14.37
N HIS A 110 8.27 0.89 -15.39
CA HIS A 110 7.97 2.00 -16.29
C HIS A 110 7.28 3.15 -15.55
N PHE A 111 6.32 2.84 -14.66
CA PHE A 111 5.66 3.83 -13.81
C PHE A 111 6.68 4.65 -13.01
N TYR A 112 7.64 3.99 -12.35
CA TYR A 112 8.70 4.67 -11.58
C TYR A 112 9.59 5.59 -12.41
N ARG A 113 9.71 5.33 -13.72
CA ARG A 113 10.53 6.13 -14.65
C ARG A 113 9.72 7.17 -15.43
N SER A 114 8.41 7.26 -15.21
CA SER A 114 7.54 8.09 -16.01
C SER A 114 7.65 9.59 -15.67
N ASP A 115 7.57 10.43 -16.69
CA ASP A 115 7.46 11.89 -16.53
C ASP A 115 6.15 12.29 -15.85
N ALA A 116 5.09 11.49 -16.07
CA ALA A 116 3.80 11.68 -15.43
C ALA A 116 3.91 11.58 -13.91
N LEU A 117 4.54 10.53 -13.39
CA LEU A 117 4.82 10.39 -11.97
C LEU A 117 5.72 11.53 -11.47
N SER A 118 6.79 11.85 -12.21
CA SER A 118 7.73 12.91 -11.83
C SER A 118 7.04 14.27 -11.64
N THR A 119 6.08 14.60 -12.52
CA THR A 119 5.28 15.83 -12.42
C THR A 119 4.41 15.85 -11.16
N VAL A 120 3.76 14.72 -10.84
CA VAL A 120 2.92 14.60 -9.64
C VAL A 120 3.78 14.68 -8.37
N LEU A 121 4.96 14.07 -8.36
CA LEU A 121 5.89 14.16 -7.24
C LEU A 121 6.34 15.60 -6.99
N CYS A 122 6.61 16.39 -8.03
CA CYS A 122 6.92 17.82 -7.88
C CYS A 122 5.77 18.61 -7.23
N LEU A 123 4.52 18.29 -7.59
CA LEU A 123 3.34 18.90 -6.98
C LEU A 123 3.18 18.51 -5.50
N MET A 124 3.50 17.27 -5.14
CA MET A 124 3.40 16.75 -3.77
C MET A 124 4.57 17.15 -2.87
N ALA A 125 5.74 17.44 -3.44
CA ALA A 125 6.98 17.67 -2.70
C ALA A 125 6.87 18.67 -1.53
N PRO A 126 6.14 19.80 -1.63
CA PRO A 126 5.98 20.74 -0.52
C PRO A 126 5.15 20.19 0.65
N HIS A 127 4.39 19.12 0.43
CA HIS A 127 3.42 18.58 1.37
C HIS A 127 3.86 17.27 2.03
N ILE A 128 4.86 16.57 1.49
CA ILE A 128 5.30 15.25 1.99
C ILE A 128 6.24 15.41 3.19
N HIS A 129 5.80 14.90 4.33
CA HIS A 129 6.59 14.76 5.56
C HIS A 129 7.15 13.34 5.75
N GLY A 130 6.70 12.38 4.95
CA GLY A 130 7.17 11.00 4.97
C GLY A 130 6.27 10.08 4.16
N GLU A 131 6.78 8.89 3.84
CA GLU A 131 6.05 7.87 3.10
C GLU A 131 6.43 6.46 3.54
N ILE A 132 5.51 5.52 3.36
CA ILE A 132 5.75 4.08 3.46
C ILE A 132 5.36 3.46 2.13
N VAL A 133 6.30 2.76 1.49
CA VAL A 133 6.08 2.14 0.16
C VAL A 133 6.26 0.63 0.23
N ILE A 134 5.24 -0.11 -0.22
CA ILE A 134 5.29 -1.57 -0.39
C ILE A 134 4.82 -1.92 -1.80
N ASP A 135 5.60 -2.78 -2.45
CA ASP A 135 5.24 -3.36 -3.75
C ASP A 135 5.10 -4.86 -3.52
N TYR A 136 4.00 -5.48 -3.90
CA TYR A 136 3.80 -6.92 -3.73
C TYR A 136 3.15 -7.55 -4.94
N VAL A 137 3.44 -8.83 -5.17
CA VAL A 137 2.69 -9.63 -6.15
C VAL A 137 1.52 -10.29 -5.45
N SER A 138 0.33 -10.06 -5.97
CA SER A 138 -0.91 -10.70 -5.54
C SER A 138 -1.30 -11.79 -6.55
N SER A 139 -1.92 -12.88 -6.07
CA SER A 139 -2.68 -13.79 -6.92
C SER A 139 -4.08 -13.23 -7.09
N THR A 140 -4.49 -12.93 -8.32
CA THR A 140 -5.64 -12.04 -8.60
C THR A 140 -6.95 -12.78 -8.83
N GLY A 141 -8.04 -12.10 -8.44
CA GLY A 141 -9.27 -11.98 -9.23
C GLY A 141 -9.31 -10.63 -9.98
N HIS A 142 -10.26 -10.43 -10.88
CA HIS A 142 -10.41 -9.16 -11.62
C HIS A 142 -10.90 -8.04 -10.67
N LEU A 143 -10.04 -7.11 -10.26
CA LEU A 143 -10.48 -5.87 -9.62
C LEU A 143 -11.23 -5.06 -10.68
N GLN A 144 -12.56 -5.10 -10.63
CA GLN A 144 -13.39 -4.26 -11.49
C GLN A 144 -13.35 -2.82 -10.98
N THR A 145 -12.32 -2.07 -11.37
CA THR A 145 -12.23 -0.62 -11.15
C THR A 145 -13.15 0.19 -12.06
N GLU A 146 -13.76 -0.43 -13.07
CA GLU A 146 -14.82 0.17 -13.89
C GLU A 146 -16.15 0.36 -13.14
N CYS A 147 -16.18 0.14 -11.82
CA CYS A 147 -17.36 0.46 -11.02
C CYS A 147 -17.64 1.97 -11.10
N LYS A 148 -18.85 2.33 -11.51
CA LYS A 148 -19.31 3.73 -11.55
C LYS A 148 -19.25 4.38 -10.16
N ASP A 149 -19.39 3.59 -9.11
CA ASP A 149 -19.45 4.04 -7.71
C ASP A 149 -18.07 4.10 -7.03
N PRO A 150 -17.84 5.04 -6.11
CA PRO A 150 -16.56 5.14 -5.39
C PRO A 150 -16.28 3.86 -4.61
N VAL A 151 -15.09 3.28 -4.83
CA VAL A 151 -14.67 2.06 -4.15
C VAL A 151 -14.15 2.43 -2.76
N SER A 152 -14.52 1.66 -1.74
CA SER A 152 -13.92 1.74 -0.42
C SER A 152 -12.89 0.64 -0.26
N MET A 153 -11.77 0.94 0.39
CA MET A 153 -10.68 0.00 0.60
C MET A 153 -10.23 0.00 2.08
N SER A 154 -10.02 -1.19 2.62
CA SER A 154 -9.25 -1.41 3.85
C SER A 154 -7.92 -2.06 3.48
N LEU A 155 -6.82 -1.35 3.74
CA LEU A 155 -5.46 -1.79 3.47
C LEU A 155 -4.73 -2.03 4.79
N THR A 156 -4.09 -3.18 4.93
CA THR A 156 -3.26 -3.50 6.09
C THR A 156 -1.84 -3.86 5.68
N LEU A 157 -0.87 -3.20 6.30
CA LEU A 157 0.56 -3.51 6.21
C LEU A 157 0.99 -4.29 7.45
N LEU A 158 1.75 -5.36 7.26
CA LEU A 158 2.20 -6.27 8.32
C LEU A 158 3.72 -6.37 8.32
N ARG A 159 4.31 -6.29 9.51
CA ARG A 159 5.70 -6.70 9.75
C ARG A 159 5.68 -8.08 10.38
N LYS A 160 5.96 -9.10 9.59
CA LYS A 160 6.04 -10.49 10.03
C LYS A 160 7.12 -10.67 11.10
N LYS A 161 6.87 -11.55 12.08
CA LYS A 161 7.89 -11.97 13.06
C LYS A 161 9.01 -12.77 12.38
N ARG A 162 10.20 -12.81 12.99
CA ARG A 162 11.40 -13.42 12.38
C ARG A 162 11.31 -14.94 12.25
N ASP A 163 10.63 -15.58 13.19
CA ASP A 163 10.42 -17.03 13.30
C ASP A 163 9.29 -17.56 12.40
N VAL A 164 8.42 -16.69 11.92
CA VAL A 164 7.30 -17.07 11.05
C VAL A 164 7.82 -17.32 9.63
N SER A 165 7.58 -18.52 9.11
CA SER A 165 7.95 -18.88 7.74
C SER A 165 7.10 -18.10 6.72
N PRO A 166 7.59 -17.85 5.48
CA PRO A 166 6.76 -17.25 4.44
C PRO A 166 5.46 -18.03 4.18
N GLY A 167 5.54 -19.37 4.14
CA GLY A 167 4.36 -20.21 3.89
C GLY A 167 3.29 -20.12 4.98
N GLU A 168 3.68 -19.96 6.24
CA GLU A 168 2.73 -19.80 7.35
C GLU A 168 1.92 -18.50 7.24
N MET A 169 2.60 -17.38 6.96
CA MET A 169 1.93 -16.09 6.72
C MET A 169 1.02 -16.16 5.49
N ASP A 170 1.50 -16.75 4.39
CA ASP A 170 0.72 -16.89 3.16
C ASP A 170 -0.51 -17.78 3.38
N CYS A 171 -0.42 -18.87 4.15
CA CYS A 171 -1.57 -19.71 4.52
C CYS A 171 -2.61 -18.96 5.37
N ALA A 172 -2.17 -18.13 6.30
CA ALA A 172 -3.05 -17.30 7.13
C ALA A 172 -3.79 -16.25 6.29
N LEU A 173 -3.07 -15.54 5.42
CA LEU A 173 -3.64 -14.54 4.52
C LEU A 173 -4.55 -15.16 3.46
N PHE A 174 -4.21 -16.34 2.94
CA PHE A 174 -5.06 -17.08 2.02
C PHE A 174 -6.38 -17.48 2.67
N SER A 175 -6.36 -17.94 3.93
CA SER A 175 -7.59 -18.23 4.68
C SER A 175 -8.47 -16.99 4.82
N LEU A 176 -7.85 -15.82 5.07
CA LEU A 176 -8.55 -14.55 5.20
C LEU A 176 -9.18 -14.11 3.87
N LYS A 177 -8.43 -14.23 2.77
CA LYS A 177 -8.93 -14.01 1.41
C LYS A 177 -10.14 -14.89 1.10
N ALA A 178 -10.02 -16.21 1.32
CA ALA A 178 -11.07 -17.16 1.01
C ALA A 178 -12.37 -16.89 1.79
N LEU A 179 -12.26 -16.44 3.04
CA LEU A 179 -13.41 -15.99 3.82
C LEU A 179 -14.00 -14.70 3.26
N ALA A 180 -13.16 -13.69 2.99
CA ALA A 180 -13.59 -12.39 2.48
C ALA A 180 -14.31 -12.50 1.13
N GLU A 181 -13.78 -13.30 0.21
CA GLU A 181 -14.39 -13.56 -1.10
C GLU A 181 -15.69 -14.38 -1.01
N GLY A 182 -15.99 -14.99 0.14
CA GLY A 182 -17.27 -15.62 0.41
C GLY A 182 -18.42 -14.62 0.62
N TYR A 183 -18.11 -13.34 0.89
CA TYR A 183 -19.12 -12.30 1.07
C TYR A 183 -19.45 -11.62 -0.26
N CYS A 184 -20.75 -11.50 -0.58
CA CYS A 184 -21.21 -10.90 -1.84
C CYS A 184 -20.92 -9.39 -1.99
N PHE A 185 -20.59 -8.71 -0.89
CA PHE A 185 -20.27 -7.29 -0.84
C PHE A 185 -18.77 -6.99 -0.91
N VAL A 186 -17.92 -8.02 -0.90
CA VAL A 186 -16.48 -7.87 -1.16
C VAL A 186 -16.24 -7.99 -2.66
N ASN A 187 -15.72 -6.92 -3.26
CA ASN A 187 -15.43 -6.88 -4.70
C ASN A 187 -14.12 -7.60 -5.04
N ASP A 188 -13.11 -7.41 -4.21
CA ASP A 188 -11.79 -8.03 -4.38
C ASP A 188 -11.06 -8.08 -3.05
N PHE A 189 -10.13 -9.03 -2.95
CA PHE A 189 -9.21 -9.16 -1.84
C PHE A 189 -7.83 -9.57 -2.34
N THR A 190 -6.85 -8.72 -2.09
CA THR A 190 -5.45 -8.97 -2.46
C THR A 190 -4.60 -9.19 -1.23
N PHE A 191 -3.55 -9.99 -1.37
CA PHE A 191 -2.46 -10.04 -0.39
C PHE A 191 -1.16 -10.43 -1.07
N GLY A 192 -0.03 -10.15 -0.42
CA GLY A 192 1.25 -10.62 -0.87
C GLY A 192 2.41 -10.23 0.03
N SER A 193 3.58 -10.75 -0.34
CA SER A 193 4.86 -10.42 0.29
C SER A 193 5.55 -9.30 -0.50
N ASN A 194 6.20 -8.39 0.24
CA ASN A 194 6.94 -7.27 -0.30
C ASN A 194 8.04 -7.75 -1.28
N LEU A 195 8.11 -7.16 -2.46
CA LEU A 195 9.07 -7.48 -3.53
C LEU A 195 10.47 -6.97 -3.23
N PHE A 196 10.62 -5.99 -2.33
CA PHE A 196 11.93 -5.49 -1.94
C PHE A 196 12.60 -6.46 -0.96
N ILE A 197 13.65 -7.14 -1.43
CA ILE A 197 14.43 -8.13 -0.68
C ILE A 197 15.50 -7.46 0.21
N SER A 198 15.92 -6.23 -0.09
CA SER A 198 16.97 -5.54 0.66
C SER A 198 16.47 -4.96 1.98
N GLY A 199 16.54 -5.78 3.04
CA GLY A 199 16.96 -5.49 4.43
C GLY A 199 16.38 -4.34 5.26
N ASP A 200 15.73 -3.34 4.66
CA ASP A 200 15.55 -2.01 5.27
C ASP A 200 14.10 -1.48 5.16
N LYS A 201 13.15 -2.32 4.71
CA LYS A 201 11.72 -1.97 4.71
C LYS A 201 11.00 -2.61 5.89
N TYR A 202 10.36 -1.76 6.68
CA TYR A 202 9.72 -2.12 7.95
C TYR A 202 8.54 -3.09 7.78
N TYR A 203 7.83 -3.07 6.65
CA TYR A 203 6.69 -3.96 6.37
C TYR A 203 7.04 -5.04 5.35
N THR A 204 6.69 -6.28 5.68
CA THR A 204 7.02 -7.50 4.91
C THR A 204 5.87 -7.99 4.06
N ASN A 205 4.63 -7.72 4.47
CA ASN A 205 3.43 -8.20 3.81
C ASN A 205 2.37 -7.10 3.79
N ALA A 206 1.43 -7.22 2.86
CA ALA A 206 0.25 -6.39 2.81
C ALA A 206 -0.96 -7.21 2.36
N PHE A 207 -2.15 -6.75 2.74
CA PHE A 207 -3.41 -7.18 2.15
C PHE A 207 -4.39 -6.01 2.06
N ALA A 208 -5.27 -6.05 1.05
CA ALA A 208 -6.28 -5.03 0.83
C ALA A 208 -7.62 -5.69 0.47
N ALA A 209 -8.69 -5.26 1.13
CA ALA A 209 -10.07 -5.63 0.84
C ALA A 209 -10.80 -4.44 0.21
N PHE A 210 -11.59 -4.70 -0.82
CA PHE A 210 -12.33 -3.70 -1.59
C PHE A 210 -13.83 -3.96 -1.52
N ALA A 211 -14.62 -2.92 -1.33
CA ALA A 211 -16.08 -2.95 -1.32
C ALA A 211 -16.65 -1.77 -2.13
N LYS A 212 -17.95 -1.80 -2.48
CA LYS A 212 -18.58 -0.73 -3.30
C LYS A 212 -18.97 0.47 -2.47
N SER A 213 -19.00 0.35 -1.15
CA SER A 213 -19.37 1.42 -0.24
C SER A 213 -18.72 1.25 1.13
N LEU A 214 -18.64 2.36 1.87
CA LEU A 214 -18.18 2.32 3.27
C LEU A 214 -19.04 1.40 4.13
N CYS A 215 -20.37 1.38 3.95
CA CYS A 215 -21.24 0.49 4.70
C CYS A 215 -20.91 -0.99 4.48
N GLU A 216 -20.58 -1.38 3.25
CA GLU A 216 -20.17 -2.75 2.93
C GLU A 216 -18.77 -3.08 3.48
N LEU A 217 -17.86 -2.10 3.47
CA LEU A 217 -16.54 -2.25 4.08
C LEU A 217 -16.66 -2.39 5.61
N ASP A 218 -17.48 -1.57 6.26
CA ASP A 218 -17.75 -1.63 7.69
C ASP A 218 -18.38 -2.97 8.05
N ALA A 219 -19.33 -3.47 7.25
CA ALA A 219 -19.91 -4.80 7.42
C ALA A 219 -18.85 -5.93 7.38
N LEU A 220 -17.83 -5.83 6.52
CA LEU A 220 -16.71 -6.78 6.53
C LEU A 220 -15.88 -6.68 7.82
N LEU A 221 -15.55 -5.46 8.23
CA LEU A 221 -14.67 -5.20 9.37
C LEU A 221 -15.33 -5.55 10.71
N GLU A 222 -16.66 -5.45 10.78
CA GLU A 222 -17.47 -5.82 11.95
C GLU A 222 -17.87 -7.30 11.97
N ASP A 223 -17.66 -8.04 10.87
CA ASP A 223 -17.98 -9.46 10.82
C ASP A 223 -17.12 -10.26 11.82
N MET A 224 -17.81 -11.04 12.67
CA MET A 224 -17.19 -11.81 13.74
C MET A 224 -16.24 -12.90 13.24
N ASN A 225 -16.52 -13.53 12.09
CA ASN A 225 -15.67 -14.57 11.52
C ASN A 225 -14.41 -13.94 10.92
N TYR A 226 -14.56 -12.84 10.20
CA TYR A 226 -13.46 -12.07 9.65
C TYR A 226 -12.53 -11.57 10.76
N ALA A 227 -13.09 -10.91 11.78
CA ALA A 227 -12.35 -10.42 12.93
C ALA A 227 -11.65 -11.57 13.67
N LYS A 228 -12.36 -12.68 13.95
CA LYS A 228 -11.77 -13.85 14.61
C LYS A 228 -10.59 -14.41 13.83
N LEU A 229 -10.71 -14.55 12.51
CA LEU A 229 -9.65 -15.09 11.67
C LEU A 229 -8.43 -14.16 11.62
N LEU A 230 -8.67 -12.85 11.48
CA LEU A 230 -7.62 -11.82 11.54
C LEU A 230 -6.85 -11.89 12.86
N HIS A 231 -7.56 -11.89 13.99
CA HIS A 231 -6.97 -11.89 15.34
C HIS A 231 -6.32 -13.21 15.76
N LEU A 232 -6.82 -14.35 15.28
CA LEU A 232 -6.29 -15.66 15.69
C LEU A 232 -5.24 -16.22 14.72
N LYS A 233 -5.24 -15.83 13.45
CA LYS A 233 -4.32 -16.41 12.44
C LYS A 233 -3.32 -15.43 11.84
N VAL A 234 -3.69 -14.16 11.65
CA VAL A 234 -2.83 -13.21 10.90
C VAL A 234 -2.04 -12.31 11.85
N LEU A 235 -2.72 -11.64 12.79
CA LEU A 235 -2.08 -10.72 13.73
C LEU A 235 -1.04 -11.42 14.64
N PRO A 236 -1.22 -12.67 15.12
CA PRO A 236 -0.21 -13.34 15.93
C PRO A 236 1.10 -13.61 15.20
N LEU A 237 1.09 -13.62 13.87
CA LEU A 237 2.28 -13.80 13.02
C LEU A 237 3.04 -12.48 12.77
N SER A 238 2.48 -11.36 13.22
CA SER A 238 3.00 -10.02 12.99
C SER A 238 3.53 -9.42 14.30
N CYS A 239 4.56 -8.58 14.21
CA CYS A 239 5.08 -7.79 15.32
C CYS A 239 4.69 -6.31 15.24
N SER A 240 4.22 -5.85 14.08
CA SER A 240 3.67 -4.51 13.89
C SER A 240 2.69 -4.51 12.73
N THR A 241 1.64 -3.71 12.83
CA THR A 241 0.61 -3.56 11.80
C THR A 241 0.23 -2.10 11.63
N ILE A 242 -0.17 -1.73 10.42
CA ILE A 242 -0.89 -0.48 10.12
C ILE A 242 -2.10 -0.87 9.30
N THR A 243 -3.28 -0.40 9.68
CA THR A 243 -4.52 -0.58 8.91
C THR A 243 -5.10 0.78 8.60
N VAL A 244 -5.39 1.04 7.32
CA VAL A 244 -5.98 2.28 6.82
C VAL A 244 -7.24 1.97 6.03
N ASN A 245 -8.29 2.75 6.28
CA ASN A 245 -9.54 2.71 5.57
C ASN A 245 -9.64 3.97 4.71
N VAL A 246 -10.03 3.81 3.46
CA VAL A 246 -10.14 4.92 2.50
C VAL A 246 -11.42 4.79 1.69
N LEU A 247 -12.05 5.93 1.43
CA LEU A 247 -13.00 6.08 0.34
C LEU A 247 -12.24 6.63 -0.86
N ALA A 248 -12.28 5.93 -2.00
CA ALA A 248 -11.58 6.35 -3.20
C ALA A 248 -12.05 7.74 -3.64
N PHE A 249 -11.09 8.64 -3.81
CA PHE A 249 -11.30 9.91 -4.47
C PHE A 249 -11.75 9.67 -5.90
N LYS A 250 -12.88 10.27 -6.26
CA LYS A 250 -13.33 10.40 -7.64
C LYS A 250 -13.56 11.89 -7.90
N PRO A 251 -12.89 12.51 -8.87
CA PRO A 251 -13.20 13.88 -9.24
C PRO A 251 -14.64 13.94 -9.74
N ILE A 252 -15.40 14.91 -9.23
CA ILE A 252 -16.71 15.23 -9.78
C ILE A 252 -16.46 15.69 -11.21
N LYS A 253 -17.02 14.99 -12.21
CA LYS A 253 -17.01 15.52 -13.58
C LYS A 253 -17.74 16.86 -13.53
N SER A 254 -16.99 17.96 -13.61
CA SER A 254 -17.58 19.24 -13.97
C SER A 254 -18.13 19.04 -15.37
N CYS A 255 -19.45 19.01 -15.50
CA CYS A 255 -20.11 19.20 -16.79
C CYS A 255 -19.64 20.57 -17.30
N LEU A 256 -18.65 20.56 -18.20
CA LEU A 256 -18.38 21.68 -19.11
C LEU A 256 -19.32 21.55 -20.29
#